data_AF-A0A955ERS6-F1
#
_entry.id   AF-A0A955ERS6-F1
#
_cell.length_a   1.000
_cell.length_b   1.000
_cell.length_c   1.000
_cell.angle_alpha   90.00
_cell.angle_beta   90.00
_cell.angle_gamma   90.00
#
_symmetry.space_group_name_H-M   'P 1'
#
loop_
_entity.id
_entity.type
_entity.pdbx_description
1 polymer ?
#
loop_
_entity_poly.entity_id
_entity_poly.type
_entity_poly.pdbx_seq_one_letter_code
_entity_poly.pdbx_strand_id
1 'polypeptide(L)'
;MQLEILKKGQGAWARIAAYVCCAILVAFGAIQFFATFNQLDSAVWVKGLPLLGDVNLWKTLAIVVFLLGLLAVHLVLNRPRMVDTLIDTESEMRKVSWPSRREVKSATIVVVVVTVVLGLSLYGFDWALRRIFHLIFH
;
A
#
# COMPACT_ATOMS: atom_id res chain seq x y z
N MET A 1 -0.69 37.89 -8.33
CA MET A 1 -0.28 36.56 -8.85
C MET A 1 1.14 36.30 -8.34
N GLN A 2 1.25 35.93 -7.07
CA GLN A 2 2.54 35.75 -6.41
C GLN A 2 3.07 34.36 -6.75
N LEU A 3 3.87 34.30 -7.81
CA LEU A 3 4.79 33.20 -8.06
C LEU A 3 5.98 33.35 -7.11
N GLU A 4 5.73 33.37 -5.80
CA GLU A 4 6.76 33.06 -4.83
C GLU A 4 7.01 31.56 -4.95
N ILE A 5 7.94 31.25 -5.85
CA ILE A 5 9.01 30.27 -5.69
C ILE A 5 8.89 29.54 -4.34
N LEU A 6 8.05 28.50 -4.31
CA LEU A 6 8.11 27.45 -3.31
C LEU A 6 9.55 26.95 -3.32
N LYS A 7 10.31 27.30 -2.27
CA LYS A 7 11.73 26.97 -2.10
C LYS A 7 12.00 25.57 -2.63
N LYS A 8 12.75 25.50 -3.73
CA LYS A 8 13.14 24.26 -4.41
C LYS A 8 13.73 23.30 -3.36
N GLY A 9 12.96 22.32 -2.89
CA GLY A 9 13.40 21.32 -1.90
C GLY A 9 12.51 21.09 -0.66
N GLN A 10 11.48 21.89 -0.37
CA GLN A 10 10.56 21.64 0.76
C GLN A 10 9.36 20.79 0.35
N GLY A 11 8.99 19.76 1.13
CA GLY A 11 7.85 18.89 0.80
C GLY A 11 8.17 17.77 -0.21
N ALA A 12 9.44 17.57 -0.57
CA ALA A 12 9.82 16.63 -1.63
C ALA A 12 9.54 15.17 -1.24
N TRP A 13 9.81 14.81 0.02
CA TRP A 13 9.61 13.45 0.52
C TRP A 13 8.13 13.12 0.64
N ALA A 14 7.32 14.06 1.15
CA ALA A 14 5.87 13.88 1.23
C ALA A 14 5.24 13.72 -0.16
N ARG A 15 5.69 14.50 -1.14
CA ARG A 15 5.23 14.39 -2.54
C ARG A 15 5.62 13.05 -3.16
N ILE A 16 6.88 12.64 -3.06
CA ILE A 16 7.34 11.34 -3.59
C ILE A 16 6.57 10.20 -2.93
N ALA A 17 6.38 10.23 -1.61
CA ALA A 17 5.62 9.22 -0.90
C ALA A 17 4.16 9.15 -1.39
N ALA A 18 3.50 10.29 -1.57
CA ALA A 18 2.14 10.35 -2.07
C ALA A 18 2.03 9.87 -3.52
N TYR A 19 2.98 10.23 -4.39
CA TYR A 19 3.08 9.71 -5.76
C TYR A 19 3.25 8.19 -5.78
N VAL A 20 4.17 7.66 -4.97
CA VAL A 20 4.45 6.21 -4.90
C VAL A 20 3.23 5.46 -4.37
N CYS A 21 2.57 5.95 -3.31
CA CYS A 21 1.38 5.34 -2.74
C CYS A 21 0.23 5.27 -3.77
N CYS A 22 -0.08 6.40 -4.41
CA CYS A 22 -1.11 6.44 -5.45
C CYS A 22 -0.74 5.58 -6.68
N ALA A 23 0.53 5.55 -7.09
CA ALA A 23 0.99 4.71 -8.19
C ALA A 23 0.85 3.22 -7.88
N ILE A 24 1.14 2.79 -6.65
CA ILE A 24 0.94 1.40 -6.20
C ILE A 24 -0.56 1.04 -6.26
N LEU A 25 -1.44 1.93 -5.80
CA LEU A 25 -2.89 1.69 -5.87
C LEU A 25 -3.39 1.57 -7.31
N VAL A 26 -2.91 2.43 -8.21
CA VAL A 26 -3.24 2.36 -9.64
C VAL A 26 -2.69 1.08 -10.27
N ALA A 27 -1.47 0.66 -9.92
CA ALA A 27 -0.89 -0.60 -10.38
C ALA A 27 -1.72 -1.80 -9.91
N PHE A 28 -2.10 -1.83 -8.64
CA PHE A 28 -2.95 -2.88 -8.08
C PHE A 28 -4.32 -2.91 -8.77
N GLY A 29 -4.93 -1.75 -8.99
CA GLY A 29 -6.19 -1.65 -9.72
C GLY A 29 -6.11 -2.18 -11.16
N ALA A 30 -5.03 -1.87 -11.88
CA ALA A 30 -4.81 -2.36 -13.24
C ALA A 30 -4.57 -3.88 -13.28
N ILE A 31 -3.85 -4.44 -12.30
CA ILE A 31 -3.64 -5.89 -12.19
C ILE A 31 -4.96 -6.60 -11.90
N GLN A 32 -5.76 -6.10 -10.96
CA GLN A 32 -7.06 -6.69 -10.64
C GLN A 32 -8.01 -6.62 -11.83
N PHE A 33 -8.04 -5.48 -12.54
CA PHE A 33 -8.81 -5.33 -13.76
C PHE A 33 -8.42 -6.40 -14.79
N PHE A 34 -7.11 -6.56 -15.07
CA PHE A 34 -6.65 -7.61 -15.98
C PHE A 34 -7.04 -9.02 -15.49
N ALA A 35 -6.86 -9.32 -14.20
CA ALA A 35 -7.16 -10.64 -13.64
C ALA A 35 -8.65 -11.01 -13.71
N THR A 36 -9.55 -10.04 -13.60
CA THR A 36 -10.99 -10.26 -13.74
C THR A 36 -11.40 -10.47 -15.20
N PHE A 37 -10.92 -9.63 -16.12
CA PHE A 37 -11.38 -9.66 -17.51
C PHE A 37 -10.68 -10.70 -18.39
N ASN A 38 -9.47 -11.14 -18.03
CA ASN A 38 -8.75 -12.18 -18.77
C ASN A 38 -9.39 -13.58 -18.67
N GLN A 39 -10.45 -13.75 -17.88
CA GLN A 39 -11.25 -14.96 -17.83
C GLN A 39 -12.26 -15.08 -18.98
N LEU A 40 -12.55 -13.97 -19.67
CA LEU A 40 -13.37 -13.96 -20.88
C LEU A 40 -12.50 -14.37 -22.05
N ASP A 41 -12.82 -15.53 -22.66
CA ASP A 41 -12.07 -16.07 -23.79
C ASP A 41 -11.94 -15.02 -24.89
N SER A 42 -10.70 -14.71 -25.26
CA SER A 42 -10.40 -13.55 -26.09
C SER A 42 -9.21 -13.83 -27.00
N ALA A 43 -9.33 -13.35 -28.24
CA ALA A 43 -8.36 -13.60 -29.29
C ALA A 43 -6.98 -13.02 -28.91
N VAL A 44 -5.97 -13.89 -28.84
CA VAL A 44 -4.58 -13.51 -28.60
C VAL A 44 -4.01 -12.95 -29.90
N TRP A 45 -3.60 -11.68 -29.87
CA TRP A 45 -3.13 -10.96 -31.06
C TRP A 45 -1.65 -11.23 -31.35
N VAL A 46 -0.81 -11.31 -30.32
CA VAL A 46 0.63 -11.61 -30.45
C VAL A 46 1.03 -12.56 -29.32
N LYS A 47 1.74 -13.63 -29.67
CA LYS A 47 2.29 -14.59 -28.72
C LYS A 47 3.80 -14.37 -28.53
N GLY A 48 4.28 -14.53 -27.30
CA GLY A 48 5.72 -14.68 -27.04
C GLY A 48 6.57 -13.41 -26.94
N LEU A 49 6.07 -12.31 -26.33
CA LEU A 49 6.96 -11.23 -25.90
C LEU A 49 7.75 -11.62 -24.63
N PRO A 50 9.07 -11.44 -24.58
CA PRO A 50 9.89 -11.85 -23.42
C PRO A 50 9.61 -11.05 -22.13
N LEU A 51 9.08 -9.83 -22.24
CA LEU A 51 8.71 -9.00 -21.07
C LEU A 51 7.20 -8.95 -20.82
N LEU A 52 6.37 -9.16 -21.85
CA LEU A 52 4.92 -8.99 -21.77
C LEU A 52 4.12 -10.28 -22.02
N GLY A 53 4.73 -11.41 -22.36
CA GLY A 53 3.99 -12.64 -22.69
C GLY A 53 2.98 -12.44 -23.83
N ASP A 54 1.87 -13.18 -23.79
CA ASP A 54 0.80 -13.06 -24.77
C ASP A 54 0.05 -11.72 -24.60
N VAL A 55 -0.16 -11.00 -25.70
CA VAL A 55 -0.92 -9.74 -25.72
C VAL A 55 -2.36 -10.03 -26.12
N ASN A 56 -3.25 -9.76 -25.18
CA ASN A 56 -4.69 -9.92 -25.30
C ASN A 56 -5.37 -8.55 -25.22
N LEU A 57 -6.59 -8.41 -25.73
CA LEU A 57 -7.36 -7.15 -25.71
C LEU A 57 -7.52 -6.60 -24.30
N TRP A 58 -7.75 -7.47 -23.32
CA TRP A 58 -7.86 -7.06 -21.91
C TRP A 58 -6.54 -6.55 -21.34
N LYS A 59 -5.41 -7.06 -21.82
CA LYS A 59 -4.08 -6.61 -21.39
C LYS A 59 -3.76 -5.21 -21.92
N THR A 60 -4.11 -4.94 -23.19
CA THR A 60 -3.90 -3.61 -23.78
C THR A 60 -4.79 -2.58 -23.09
N LEU A 61 -6.06 -2.91 -22.83
CA LEU A 61 -6.95 -2.05 -22.03
C LEU A 61 -6.43 -1.81 -20.62
N ALA A 62 -5.92 -2.84 -19.92
CA ALA A 62 -5.34 -2.68 -18.60
C ALA A 62 -4.14 -1.72 -18.58
N ILE A 63 -3.27 -1.77 -19.61
CA ILE A 63 -2.14 -0.84 -19.76
C ILE A 63 -2.65 0.60 -19.99
N VAL A 64 -3.67 0.79 -20.82
CA VAL A 64 -4.27 2.11 -21.06
C VAL A 64 -4.88 2.68 -19.77
N VAL A 65 -5.64 1.87 -19.03
CA VAL A 65 -6.21 2.25 -17.73
C VAL A 65 -5.11 2.61 -16.73
N PHE A 66 -4.01 1.84 -16.70
CA PHE A 66 -2.86 2.13 -15.85
C PHE A 66 -2.22 3.48 -16.18
N LEU A 67 -1.95 3.75 -17.47
CA LEU A 67 -1.35 5.01 -17.92
C LEU A 67 -2.27 6.21 -17.66
N LEU A 68 -3.56 6.09 -17.93
CA LEU A 68 -4.55 7.11 -17.59
C LEU A 68 -4.66 7.34 -16.08
N GLY A 69 -4.58 6.27 -15.29
CA GLY A 69 -4.55 6.33 -13.83
C GLY A 69 -3.33 7.10 -13.33
N LEU A 70 -2.13 6.84 -13.86
CA LEU A 70 -0.91 7.59 -13.51
C LEU A 70 -1.01 9.07 -13.89
N LEU A 71 -1.58 9.37 -15.05
CA LEU A 71 -1.81 10.75 -15.47
C LEU A 71 -2.81 11.45 -14.55
N ALA A 72 -3.91 10.80 -14.19
CA ALA A 72 -4.89 11.32 -13.24
C ALA A 72 -4.24 11.61 -11.87
N VAL A 73 -3.43 10.68 -11.35
CA VAL A 73 -2.63 10.88 -10.14
C VAL A 73 -1.74 12.11 -10.27
N HIS A 74 -1.03 12.26 -11.39
CA HIS A 74 -0.19 13.43 -11.63
C HIS A 74 -0.97 14.75 -11.64
N LEU A 75 -2.13 14.78 -12.28
CA LEU A 75 -2.97 15.97 -12.35
C LEU A 75 -3.60 16.33 -11.00
N VAL A 76 -3.92 15.35 -10.16
CA VAL A 76 -4.53 15.56 -8.84
C VAL A 76 -3.48 16.03 -7.83
N LEU A 77 -2.34 15.33 -7.74
CA LEU A 77 -1.28 15.68 -6.78
C LEU A 77 -0.55 16.97 -7.12
N ASN A 78 -0.51 17.38 -8.38
CA ASN A 78 0.10 18.65 -8.79
C ASN A 78 -0.83 19.87 -8.64
N ARG A 79 -2.02 19.70 -8.04
CA ARG A 79 -2.89 20.84 -7.69
C ARG A 79 -2.26 21.65 -6.55
N PRO A 80 -2.31 22.99 -6.58
CA PRO A 80 -1.64 23.85 -5.58
C PRO A 80 -2.10 23.52 -4.15
N ARG A 81 -3.41 23.35 -3.94
CA ARG A 81 -3.98 22.97 -2.63
C ARG A 81 -3.39 21.68 -2.06
N MET A 82 -3.17 20.65 -2.90
CA MET A 82 -2.63 19.37 -2.42
C MET A 82 -1.15 19.52 -2.07
N VAL A 83 -0.41 20.28 -2.89
CA VAL A 83 1.01 20.56 -2.63
C VAL A 83 1.21 21.28 -1.30
N ASP A 84 0.39 22.29 -1.01
CA ASP A 84 0.47 23.05 0.26
C ASP A 84 0.22 22.12 1.46
N THR A 85 -0.83 21.30 1.41
CA THR A 85 -1.14 20.34 2.50
C THR A 85 -0.03 19.30 2.74
N LEU A 86 0.63 18.84 1.67
CA LEU A 86 1.75 17.89 1.76
C LEU A 86 2.98 18.54 2.39
N ILE A 87 3.23 19.82 2.08
CA ILE A 87 4.33 20.60 2.69
C ILE A 87 4.05 20.82 4.17
N ASP A 88 2.83 21.23 4.52
CA ASP A 88 2.42 21.46 5.91
C ASP A 88 2.56 20.18 6.73
N THR A 89 2.11 19.05 6.18
CA THR A 89 2.25 17.73 6.81
C THR A 89 3.72 17.34 7.02
N GLU A 90 4.61 17.56 6.04
CA GLU A 90 6.04 17.31 6.22
C GLU A 90 6.63 18.20 7.32
N SER A 91 6.22 19.47 7.37
CA SER A 91 6.67 20.41 8.39
C SER A 91 6.23 19.99 9.80
N GLU A 92 5.02 19.42 9.93
CA GLU A 92 4.49 18.92 11.19
C GLU A 92 5.19 17.62 11.61
N MET A 93 5.42 16.70 10.67
CA MET A 93 6.16 15.47 10.94
C MET A 93 7.61 15.72 11.40
N ARG A 94 8.22 16.84 10.99
CA ARG A 94 9.55 17.24 11.48
C ARG A 94 9.55 17.71 12.93
N LYS A 95 8.41 18.15 13.47
CA LYS A 95 8.27 18.52 14.89
C LYS A 95 8.18 17.30 15.80
N VAL A 96 7.78 16.16 15.25
CA VAL A 96 7.70 14.90 15.98
C VAL A 96 9.12 14.38 16.23
N SER A 97 9.56 14.49 17.48
CA SER A 97 10.81 13.88 17.94
C SER A 97 10.64 12.37 17.99
N TRP A 98 11.12 11.66 16.98
CA TRP A 98 11.09 10.20 16.97
C TRP A 98 11.97 9.62 18.07
N PRO A 99 11.48 8.60 18.81
CA PRO A 99 12.25 7.94 19.87
C PRO A 99 13.53 7.30 19.32
N SER A 100 14.52 7.14 20.19
CA SER A 100 15.80 6.57 19.78
C SER A 100 15.64 5.12 19.31
N ARG A 101 16.51 4.64 18.39
CA ARG A 101 16.47 3.25 17.90
C ARG A 101 16.55 2.21 19.04
N ARG A 102 17.13 2.58 20.18
CA ARG A 102 17.23 1.73 21.37
C ARG A 102 15.88 1.63 22.09
N GLU A 103 15.20 2.75 22.30
CA GLU A 103 13.85 2.78 22.90
C GLU A 103 12.84 1.98 22.07
N VAL A 104 12.86 2.16 20.74
CA VAL A 104 11.97 1.41 19.83
C VAL A 104 12.20 -0.10 19.97
N LYS A 105 13.45 -0.55 19.99
CA LYS A 105 13.77 -1.98 20.17
C LYS A 105 13.29 -2.51 21.52
N SER A 106 13.54 -1.77 22.60
CA SER A 106 13.08 -2.15 23.94
C SER A 106 11.56 -2.25 24.01
N ALA A 107 10.84 -1.27 23.46
CA ALA A 107 9.38 -1.29 23.40
C ALA A 107 8.84 -2.47 22.57
N THR A 108 9.41 -2.72 21.38
CA THR A 108 8.99 -3.86 20.54
C THR A 108 9.23 -5.21 21.21
N ILE A 109 10.36 -5.39 21.91
CA ILE A 109 10.64 -6.64 22.62
C ILE A 109 9.58 -6.90 23.69
N VAL A 110 9.22 -5.88 24.47
CA VAL A 110 8.17 -6.01 25.49
C VAL A 110 6.84 -6.43 24.84
N VAL A 111 6.43 -5.75 23.77
CA VAL A 111 5.19 -6.10 23.05
C VAL A 111 5.22 -7.54 22.53
N VAL A 112 6.32 -7.97 21.90
CA VAL A 112 6.47 -9.34 21.41
C VAL A 112 6.32 -10.36 22.54
N VAL A 113 6.97 -10.14 23.68
CA VAL A 113 6.87 -11.04 24.84
C VAL A 113 5.43 -11.10 25.35
N VAL A 114 4.78 -9.95 25.53
CA VAL A 114 3.38 -9.89 26.00
C VAL A 114 2.44 -10.59 25.03
N THR A 115 2.56 -10.35 23.72
CA THR A 115 1.74 -11.01 22.70
C THR A 115 1.96 -12.53 22.67
N VAL A 116 3.19 -13.00 22.82
CA VAL A 116 3.49 -14.45 22.89
C VAL A 116 2.87 -15.07 24.14
N VAL A 117 3.01 -14.44 25.31
CA VAL A 117 2.42 -14.93 26.57
C VAL A 117 0.90 -14.99 26.48
N LEU A 118 0.27 -13.94 25.96
CA LEU A 118 -1.19 -13.92 25.75
C LEU A 118 -1.62 -14.98 24.74
N GLY A 119 -0.90 -15.13 23.62
CA GLY A 119 -1.18 -16.14 22.61
C GLY A 119 -1.07 -17.57 23.15
N LEU A 120 -0.04 -17.87 23.95
CA LEU A 120 0.12 -19.17 24.60
C LEU A 120 -0.96 -19.42 25.66
N SER A 121 -1.36 -18.39 26.38
CA SER A 121 -2.42 -18.46 27.38
C SER A 121 -3.76 -18.80 26.73
N LEU A 122 -4.13 -18.07 25.66
CA LEU A 122 -5.33 -18.35 24.86
C LEU A 122 -5.28 -19.78 24.28
N TYR A 123 -4.16 -20.16 23.67
CA TYR A 123 -3.98 -21.52 23.15
C TYR A 123 -4.20 -22.60 24.22
N GLY A 124 -3.69 -22.38 25.44
CA GLY A 124 -3.91 -23.27 26.58
C GLY A 124 -5.40 -23.38 26.95
N PHE A 125 -6.10 -22.25 27.03
CA PHE A 125 -7.55 -22.24 27.29
C PHE A 125 -8.35 -22.91 26.17
N ASP A 126 -8.07 -22.60 24.91
CA ASP A 126 -8.69 -23.23 23.74
C ASP A 126 -8.50 -24.75 23.76
N TRP A 127 -7.29 -25.20 24.08
CA TRP A 127 -6.98 -26.63 24.19
C TRP A 127 -7.76 -27.30 25.32
N ALA A 128 -7.78 -26.69 26.51
CA ALA A 128 -8.49 -27.21 27.67
C ALA A 128 -10.01 -27.27 27.43
N LEU A 129 -10.60 -26.19 26.92
CA LEU A 129 -12.03 -26.12 26.58
C LEU A 129 -12.39 -27.16 25.53
N ARG A 130 -11.61 -27.28 24.44
CA ARG A 130 -11.83 -28.33 23.41
C ARG A 130 -11.86 -29.71 24.02
N ARG A 131 -10.99 -29.99 25.00
CA ARG A 131 -10.90 -31.30 25.63
C ARG A 131 -12.08 -31.58 26.57
N ILE A 132 -12.52 -30.56 27.32
CA ILE A 132 -13.72 -30.64 28.15
C ILE A 132 -14.97 -30.86 27.29
N PHE A 133 -15.15 -30.07 26.22
CA PHE A 133 -16.31 -30.21 25.32
C PHE A 133 -16.36 -31.60 24.67
N HIS A 134 -15.23 -32.15 24.23
CA HIS A 134 -15.18 -33.51 23.67
C HIS A 134 -15.53 -34.60 24.70
N LEU A 135 -15.23 -34.38 25.99
CA LEU A 135 -15.59 -35.34 27.06
C LEU A 135 -17.07 -35.26 27.46
N ILE A 136 -17.70 -34.08 27.30
CA ILE A 136 -19.11 -33.87 27.64
C ILE A 136 -20.05 -34.32 26.51
N PHE A 137 -19.66 -34.12 25.24
CA PHE A 137 -20.45 -34.48 24.06
C PHE A 137 -20.12 -35.88 23.49
N HIS A 138 -19.40 -36.70 24.26
CA HIS A 138 -19.31 -38.15 24.09
C HIS A 138 -20.15 -38.82 25.18
#